data_AF-A0A7Y3NU81-F1
#
_entry.id   AF-A0A7Y3NU81-F1
#
_cell.length_a   1.000
_cell.length_b   1.000
_cell.length_c   1.000
_cell.angle_alpha   90.00
_cell.angle_beta   90.00
_cell.angle_gamma   90.00
#
_symmetry.space_group_name_H-M   'P 1'
#
loop_
_entity.id
_entity.type
_entity.pdbx_description
1 polymer ?
#
loop_
_entity_poly.entity_id
_entity_poly.type
_entity_poly.pdbx_seq_one_letter_code
_entity_poly.pdbx_strand_id
1 'polypeptide(L)'
;MFNPLHIFSCRAAAEAASLKRDAKLPLGNRITLAMHLAICSMCRCMNNQFAIIEAALRKLSRTPEPDNSSQSLSAQARERLKSRLK
;
A
#
# COMPACT_ATOMS: atom_id res chain seq x y z
N MET A 1 -4.93 12.29 -29.36
CA MET A 1 -4.76 10.92 -29.89
C MET A 1 -4.05 10.08 -28.82
N PHE A 2 -4.77 9.17 -28.19
CA PHE A 2 -4.21 8.20 -27.24
C PHE A 2 -3.59 7.05 -28.03
N ASN A 3 -2.30 6.80 -27.82
CA ASN A 3 -1.49 5.89 -28.64
C ASN A 3 -1.66 4.42 -28.16
N PRO A 4 -1.74 3.42 -29.05
CA PRO A 4 -2.21 2.07 -28.76
C PRO A 4 -1.05 1.11 -28.46
N LEU A 5 -0.59 1.09 -27.21
CA LEU A 5 0.02 -0.11 -26.62
C LEU A 5 -0.71 -0.38 -25.30
N HIS A 6 -1.89 -0.97 -25.47
CA HIS A 6 -2.83 -1.36 -24.43
C HIS A 6 -2.29 -2.55 -23.63
N ILE A 7 -1.43 -2.26 -22.65
CA ILE A 7 -1.26 -3.03 -21.42
C ILE A 7 -1.17 -1.96 -20.33
N PHE A 8 -2.23 -1.83 -19.53
CA PHE A 8 -2.30 -1.01 -18.31
C PHE A 8 -2.63 0.50 -18.48
N SER A 9 -3.91 0.84 -18.29
CA SER A 9 -4.40 2.23 -18.25
C SER A 9 -3.93 2.98 -16.99
N CYS A 10 -3.99 4.32 -17.01
CA CYS A 10 -3.70 5.13 -15.81
C CYS A 10 -4.57 4.73 -14.61
N ARG A 11 -5.83 4.32 -14.84
CA ARG A 11 -6.73 3.78 -13.81
C ARG A 11 -6.18 2.48 -13.23
N ALA A 12 -5.84 1.51 -14.07
CA ALA A 12 -5.25 0.25 -13.62
C ALA A 12 -3.93 0.48 -12.87
N ALA A 13 -3.16 1.49 -13.28
CA ALA A 13 -1.94 1.92 -12.59
C ALA A 13 -2.21 2.49 -11.20
N ALA A 14 -3.24 3.33 -11.06
CA ALA A 14 -3.66 3.83 -9.76
C ALA A 14 -4.13 2.70 -8.83
N GLU A 15 -4.97 1.80 -9.33
CA GLU A 15 -5.48 0.64 -8.57
C GLU A 15 -4.34 -0.27 -8.11
N ALA A 16 -3.42 -0.63 -9.01
CA ALA A 16 -2.25 -1.44 -8.66
C ALA A 16 -1.28 -0.71 -7.72
N ALA A 17 -1.07 0.61 -7.88
CA ALA A 17 -0.21 1.39 -7.00
C ALA A 17 -0.77 1.46 -5.57
N SER A 18 -2.10 1.53 -5.43
CA SER A 18 -2.80 1.47 -4.15
C SER A 18 -2.68 0.07 -3.53
N LEU A 19 -3.03 -0.98 -4.28
CA LEU A 19 -2.94 -2.37 -3.81
C LEU A 19 -1.54 -2.75 -3.33
N LYS A 20 -0.49 -2.14 -3.90
CA LYS A 20 0.91 -2.36 -3.49
C LYS A 20 1.20 -1.94 -2.06
N ARG A 21 0.42 -1.02 -1.52
CA ARG A 21 0.60 -0.48 -0.17
C ARG A 21 -0.06 -1.36 0.86
N ASP A 22 -1.20 -1.94 0.50
CA ASP A 22 -1.97 -2.80 1.39
C ASP A 22 -1.46 -4.26 1.37
N ALA A 23 -1.00 -4.74 0.22
CA ALA A 23 -0.60 -6.13 0.03
C ALA A 23 0.57 -6.32 -0.96
N LYS A 24 1.20 -7.50 -0.91
CA LYS A 24 2.20 -7.90 -1.89
C LYS A 24 1.53 -8.12 -3.25
N LEU A 25 1.81 -7.28 -4.24
CA LEU A 25 1.37 -7.58 -5.62
C LEU A 25 2.06 -8.84 -6.17
N PRO A 26 1.36 -9.62 -7.02
CA PRO A 26 1.97 -10.61 -7.90
C PRO A 26 3.09 -9.98 -8.75
N LEU A 27 4.15 -10.76 -9.04
CA LEU A 27 5.35 -10.26 -9.72
C LEU A 27 5.04 -9.61 -11.09
N GLY A 28 4.16 -10.22 -11.89
CA GLY A 28 3.75 -9.67 -13.19
C GLY A 28 3.17 -8.25 -13.07
N ASN A 29 2.26 -8.04 -12.12
CA ASN A 29 1.62 -6.74 -11.91
C ASN A 29 2.62 -5.67 -11.43
N ARG A 30 3.71 -6.06 -10.74
CA ARG A 30 4.77 -5.13 -10.35
C ARG A 30 5.56 -4.64 -11.56
N ILE A 31 5.87 -5.54 -12.49
CA ILE A 31 6.61 -5.22 -13.71
C ILE A 31 5.77 -4.30 -14.59
N THR A 32 4.50 -4.63 -14.81
CA THR A 32 3.57 -3.81 -15.59
C THR A 32 3.39 -2.41 -14.99
N LEU A 33 3.23 -2.33 -13.67
CA LEU A 33 3.17 -1.04 -12.97
C LEU A 33 4.47 -0.24 -13.14
N ALA A 34 5.63 -0.87 -13.01
CA ALA A 34 6.92 -0.20 -13.19
C ALA A 34 7.08 0.37 -14.61
N MET A 35 6.67 -0.38 -15.64
CA MET A 35 6.68 0.10 -17.04
C MET A 35 5.76 1.32 -17.21
N HIS A 36 4.55 1.30 -16.66
CA HIS A 36 3.64 2.44 -16.79
C HIS A 36 4.15 3.69 -16.07
N LEU A 37 4.73 3.52 -14.87
CA LEU A 37 5.36 4.64 -14.14
C LEU A 37 6.57 5.22 -14.90
N ALA A 38 7.25 4.40 -15.72
CA ALA A 38 8.36 4.85 -16.55
C ALA A 38 7.93 5.82 -17.66
N ILE A 39 6.71 5.69 -18.18
CA ILE A 39 6.21 6.49 -19.33
C ILE A 39 5.16 7.55 -18.95
N CYS A 40 4.52 7.43 -17.78
CA CYS A 40 3.47 8.35 -17.34
C CYS A 40 3.93 9.17 -16.11
N SER A 41 4.21 10.46 -16.33
CA SER A 41 4.65 11.39 -15.28
C SER A 41 3.59 11.58 -14.20
N MET A 42 2.31 11.62 -14.57
CA MET A 42 1.20 11.80 -13.63
C MET A 42 1.09 10.62 -12.66
N CYS A 43 1.11 9.39 -13.18
CA CYS A 43 1.09 8.19 -12.33
C CYS A 43 2.35 8.07 -11.47
N ARG A 44 3.51 8.54 -11.95
CA ARG A 44 4.74 8.62 -11.14
C ARG A 44 4.60 9.59 -9.98
N CYS A 45 4.06 10.78 -10.24
CA CYS A 45 3.79 11.79 -9.22
C CYS A 45 2.86 11.23 -8.12
N MET A 46 1.71 10.68 -8.52
CA MET A 46 0.75 10.05 -7.60
C MET A 46 1.39 8.92 -6.78
N ASN A 47 2.16 8.02 -7.41
CA ASN A 47 2.83 6.94 -6.69
C ASN A 47 3.84 7.47 -5.65
N ASN A 48 4.49 8.61 -5.92
CA ASN A 48 5.36 9.28 -4.96
C ASN A 48 4.57 9.89 -3.80
N GLN A 49 3.41 10.52 -4.07
CA GLN A 49 2.52 11.04 -3.02
C GLN A 49 2.09 9.94 -2.03
N PHE A 50 1.69 8.76 -2.54
CA PHE A 50 1.38 7.63 -1.66
C PHE A 50 2.57 7.22 -0.78
N ALA A 51 3.81 7.27 -1.30
CA ALA A 51 5.00 6.91 -0.53
C ALA A 51 5.29 7.94 0.58
N ILE A 52 5.05 9.22 0.32
CA ILE A 52 5.18 10.30 1.30
C ILE A 52 4.17 10.10 2.43
N ILE A 53 2.90 9.86 2.10
CA ILE A 53 1.84 9.62 3.09
C ILE A 53 2.18 8.42 3.97
N GLU A 54 2.58 7.30 3.36
CA GLU A 54 2.95 6.09 4.09
C GLU A 54 4.16 6.32 5.02
N ALA A 55 5.17 7.07 4.57
CA ALA A 55 6.31 7.43 5.39
C ALA A 55 5.91 8.33 6.57
N ALA A 56 4.98 9.27 6.36
CA ALA A 56 4.45 10.12 7.43
C ALA A 56 3.68 9.30 8.47
N LEU A 57 2.80 8.39 8.02
CA LEU A 57 2.04 7.50 8.91
C LEU A 57 2.95 6.57 9.72
N ARG A 58 4.00 6.01 9.09
CA ARG A 58 5.00 5.18 9.78
C ARG A 58 5.81 5.96 10.81
N LYS A 59 6.05 7.26 10.58
CA LYS A 59 6.69 8.12 11.58
C LYS A 59 5.74 8.38 12.74
N LEU A 60 4.48 8.70 12.46
CA LEU A 60 3.46 8.90 13.49
C LEU A 60 3.31 7.68 14.40
N SER A 61 3.27 6.47 13.81
CA SER A 61 3.19 5.22 14.59
C SER A 61 4.45 4.90 15.41
N ARG A 62 5.59 5.56 15.13
CA ARG A 62 6.87 5.37 15.82
C ARG A 62 7.11 6.43 16.89
N THR A 63 6.47 7.58 16.80
CA THR A 63 6.37 8.50 17.93
C THR A 63 5.61 7.77 19.04
N PRO A 64 6.20 7.58 20.23
CA PRO A 64 5.45 7.07 21.36
C PRO A 64 4.37 8.11 21.68
N GLU A 65 3.13 7.81 21.31
CA GLU A 65 1.97 8.42 21.94
C GLU A 65 2.14 8.30 23.47
N PRO A 66 1.77 9.32 24.26
CA PRO A 66 1.78 9.20 25.72
C PRO A 66 0.99 7.94 26.10
N ASP A 67 1.67 7.00 26.75
CA ASP A 67 1.20 5.70 27.25
C ASP A 67 -0.28 5.39 26.97
N ASN A 68 -0.56 4.90 25.76
CA ASN A 68 -1.84 4.29 25.44
C ASN A 68 -1.77 2.78 25.71
N SER A 69 -1.65 2.42 26.98
CA SER A 69 -1.79 1.04 27.47
C SER A 69 -3.18 0.45 27.18
N SER A 70 -4.08 1.19 26.50
CA SER A 70 -5.42 0.75 26.10
C SER A 70 -5.51 0.15 24.69
N GLN A 71 -4.43 0.14 23.89
CA GLN A 71 -4.41 -0.58 22.59
C GLN A 71 -3.86 -2.01 22.67
N SER A 72 -3.76 -2.60 23.86
CA SER A 72 -3.60 -4.05 23.96
C SER A 72 -4.93 -4.75 23.66
N LEU A 73 -4.87 -5.82 22.86
CA LEU A 73 -6.00 -6.75 22.70
C LEU A 73 -6.56 -7.11 24.08
N SER A 74 -7.88 -7.09 24.22
CA SER A 74 -8.52 -7.64 25.42
C SER A 74 -8.08 -9.10 25.59
N ALA A 75 -8.04 -9.56 26.85
CA ALA A 75 -7.67 -10.95 27.14
C ALA A 75 -8.49 -11.95 26.31
N GLN A 76 -9.78 -11.66 26.11
CA GLN A 76 -10.68 -12.44 25.27
C GLN A 76 -10.29 -12.41 23.78
N ALA A 77 -9.93 -11.25 23.22
CA ALA A 77 -9.51 -11.14 21.83
C ALA A 77 -8.19 -11.91 21.58
N ARG A 78 -7.25 -11.87 22.53
CA ARG A 78 -6.00 -12.61 22.47
C ARG A 78 -6.22 -14.13 22.50
N GLU A 79 -7.14 -14.62 23.33
CA GLU A 79 -7.45 -16.06 23.42
C GLU A 79 -8.14 -16.60 22.16
N ARG A 80 -9.02 -15.80 21.55
CA ARG A 80 -9.63 -16.13 20.25
C ARG A 80 -8.60 -16.27 19.13
N LEU A 81 -7.53 -15.48 19.15
CA LEU A 81 -6.46 -15.57 18.14
C LEU A 81 -5.56 -16.79 18.37
N LYS A 82 -5.22 -17.11 19.63
CA LYS A 82 -4.43 -18.31 19.96
C LYS A 82 -5.09 -19.60 19.46
N SER A 83 -6.41 -19.73 19.61
CA SER A 83 -7.13 -20.92 19.16
C SER A 83 -7.21 -21.09 17.62
N ARG A 84 -6.88 -20.04 16.85
CA ARG A 84 -6.88 -20.05 15.37
C ARG A 84 -5.50 -20.29 14.74
N LEU A 85 -4.42 -20.19 15.52
CA LEU A 85 -3.04 -20.37 15.07
C LEU A 85 -2.55 -21.83 15.22
N LYS A 86 -3.46 -22.78 15.43
CA LYS A 86 -3.19 -24.22 15.42
C LYS A 86 -3.10 -24.75 13.99
#